data_AF-A0A7C7L3V8-F1
#
_entry.id   AF-A0A7C7L3V8-F1
#
_cell.length_a   1.000
_cell.length_b   1.000
_cell.length_c   1.000
_cell.angle_alpha   90.00
_cell.angle_beta   90.00
_cell.angle_gamma   90.00
#
_symmetry.space_group_name_H-M   'P 1'
#
loop_
_entity.id
_entity.type
_entity.pdbx_description
1 polymer ?
#
loop_
_entity_poly.entity_id
_entity_poly.type
_entity_poly.pdbx_seq_one_letter_code
_entity_poly.pdbx_strand_id
1 'polypeptide(L)'
;LLHDFRFKSSFDVESSLFDHGKLRYGTRRITLREHFRCMPEIIRFSNDLCYTDTPLIPLRQYSRDRLIPLQRFFVVDGYREGSGNRAINRPEAKAIVEKIVELCSDDRYSKKTMGVVVLQGDAQARLIESLLLERLGAEEIERRRLVCGNPYSFQGDERDVIFLSMVAAPNEMIGPLTKAADERRFNVAASRARDQIWLFHSVQLEDLSEKDLRRRLLEFFENSRPQQVAGISKDELERKADRDNRSIVKPPAPFESWFEVDVALELLRKGFVVTPQFEVAGKRIDLVVEGGRARLAVECDGDHWHGVDRYEEDMQRQRQLERCGWEFFRVRESAFYADKDAALRELWSMLEERGILPRHDFIDPFTAKAANRAFKKFDSDETNNKGDDCSHNTGSQVDAEGARQLTGRRAEDVTATEIQNA
;
A
#
# COMPACT_ATOMS: atom_id res chain seq x y z
N LEU A 1 -50.05 8.62 17.90
CA LEU A 1 -50.01 9.65 16.84
C LEU A 1 -49.35 10.91 17.42
N LEU A 2 -48.30 11.41 16.77
CA LEU A 2 -47.46 12.54 17.22
C LEU A 2 -48.03 13.89 16.72
N HIS A 3 -49.24 14.26 17.15
CA HIS A 3 -49.97 15.39 16.57
C HIS A 3 -49.35 16.75 16.91
N ASP A 4 -48.77 16.83 18.09
CA ASP A 4 -48.20 17.97 18.82
C ASP A 4 -46.66 18.00 18.78
N PHE A 5 -46.03 17.01 18.13
CA PHE A 5 -44.58 16.89 18.08
C PHE A 5 -43.96 17.69 16.92
N ARG A 6 -43.09 18.64 17.25
CA ARG A 6 -42.28 19.39 16.26
C ARG A 6 -41.32 18.40 15.56
N PHE A 7 -41.36 18.36 14.22
CA PHE A 7 -40.66 17.38 13.37
C PHE A 7 -41.26 15.96 13.33
N LYS A 8 -42.57 15.79 13.57
CA LYS A 8 -43.26 14.48 13.43
C LYS A 8 -42.98 13.74 12.11
N SER A 9 -42.79 14.46 11.01
CA SER A 9 -42.50 13.91 9.68
C SER A 9 -41.09 13.32 9.55
N SER A 10 -40.20 13.55 10.53
CA SER A 10 -38.85 12.97 10.54
C SER A 10 -38.79 11.59 11.19
N PHE A 11 -39.85 11.14 11.88
CA PHE A 11 -39.91 9.82 12.50
C PHE A 11 -40.46 8.81 11.50
N ASP A 12 -39.65 8.50 10.50
CA ASP A 12 -39.87 7.36 9.61
C ASP A 12 -38.94 6.19 9.99
N VAL A 13 -39.15 5.02 9.38
CA VAL A 13 -38.39 3.80 9.67
C VAL A 13 -36.94 3.90 9.18
N GLU A 14 -36.63 4.83 8.28
CA GLU A 14 -35.32 5.02 7.68
C GLU A 14 -34.44 6.01 8.47
N SER A 15 -35.05 6.83 9.32
CA SER A 15 -34.38 7.88 10.09
C SER A 15 -33.79 7.35 11.38
N SER A 16 -32.47 7.53 11.56
CA SER A 16 -31.79 7.13 12.78
C SER A 16 -31.97 8.18 13.90
N LEU A 17 -31.76 7.77 15.15
CA LEU A 17 -31.71 8.71 16.29
C LEU A 17 -30.66 9.82 16.08
N PHE A 18 -29.59 9.52 15.35
CA PHE A 18 -28.56 10.50 14.99
C PHE A 18 -29.08 11.55 14.00
N ASP A 19 -29.90 11.15 13.04
CA ASP A 19 -30.55 12.06 12.09
C ASP A 19 -31.52 13.01 12.80
N HIS A 20 -32.25 12.50 13.80
CA HIS A 20 -33.05 13.34 14.68
C HIS A 20 -32.21 14.30 15.52
N GLY A 21 -31.05 13.87 16.02
CA GLY A 21 -30.10 14.73 16.71
C GLY A 21 -29.65 15.89 15.83
N LYS A 22 -29.34 15.63 14.55
CA LYS A 22 -28.97 16.65 13.56
C LYS A 22 -30.05 17.73 13.41
N LEU A 23 -31.32 17.30 13.31
CA LEU A 23 -32.45 18.21 13.15
C LEU A 23 -32.68 19.11 14.37
N ARG A 24 -32.38 18.61 15.58
CA ARG A 24 -32.71 19.29 16.84
C ARG A 24 -31.59 20.17 17.39
N TYR A 25 -30.35 19.69 17.29
CA TYR A 25 -29.19 20.35 17.90
C TYR A 25 -28.35 21.14 16.89
N GLY A 26 -28.80 21.19 15.62
CA GLY A 26 -28.12 21.91 14.54
C GLY A 26 -26.86 21.20 14.02
N THR A 27 -26.03 21.96 13.30
CA THR A 27 -24.87 21.46 12.54
C THR A 27 -23.56 21.38 13.32
N ARG A 28 -23.53 21.70 14.63
CA ARG A 28 -22.32 21.55 15.46
C ARG A 28 -22.04 20.08 15.76
N ARG A 29 -21.57 19.37 14.73
CA ARG A 29 -21.06 18.00 14.80
C ARG A 29 -19.58 18.05 15.16
N ILE A 30 -19.20 17.26 16.16
CA ILE A 30 -17.79 16.97 16.41
C ILE A 30 -17.44 15.82 15.45
N THR A 31 -16.77 16.16 14.36
CA THR A 31 -16.34 15.17 13.37
C THR A 31 -14.99 14.60 13.77
N LEU A 32 -14.91 13.28 13.93
CA LEU A 32 -13.64 12.58 14.05
C LEU A 32 -13.00 12.51 12.66
N ARG A 33 -11.88 13.22 12.48
CA ARG A 33 -11.22 13.35 11.17
C ARG A 33 -10.01 12.44 11.04
N GLU A 34 -9.47 11.96 12.15
CA GLU A 34 -8.24 11.17 12.16
C GLU A 34 -8.50 9.75 11.64
N HIS A 35 -7.73 9.31 10.64
CA HIS A 35 -7.89 8.01 9.99
C HIS A 35 -6.60 7.19 10.05
N PHE A 36 -6.66 6.09 10.82
CA PHE A 36 -5.49 5.25 11.13
C PHE A 36 -5.46 3.90 10.39
N ARG A 37 -6.49 3.59 9.62
CA ARG A 37 -6.76 2.23 9.11
C ARG A 37 -6.22 1.99 7.72
N CYS A 38 -6.71 2.75 6.74
CA CYS A 38 -6.36 2.54 5.35
C CYS A 38 -5.06 3.27 5.04
N MET A 39 -4.34 2.75 4.06
CA MET A 39 -3.28 3.49 3.42
C MET A 39 -3.79 4.83 2.86
N PRO A 40 -2.97 5.91 2.86
CA PRO A 40 -3.41 7.23 2.38
C PRO A 40 -4.00 7.21 0.96
N GLU A 41 -3.39 6.43 0.09
CA GLU A 41 -3.80 6.24 -1.31
C GLU A 41 -5.16 5.57 -1.40
N ILE A 42 -5.53 4.72 -0.43
CA ILE A 42 -6.84 4.07 -0.40
C ILE A 42 -7.91 5.04 0.12
N ILE A 43 -7.66 5.68 1.28
CA ILE A 43 -8.67 6.56 1.89
C ILE A 43 -8.91 7.84 1.08
N ARG A 44 -7.96 8.25 0.23
CA ARG A 44 -8.14 9.38 -0.68
C ARG A 44 -9.40 9.22 -1.55
N PHE A 45 -9.67 8.02 -2.06
CA PHE A 45 -10.91 7.79 -2.82
C PHE A 45 -12.17 8.11 -2.02
N SER A 46 -12.23 7.64 -0.76
CA SER A 46 -13.33 7.95 0.16
C SER A 46 -13.42 9.43 0.47
N ASN A 47 -12.29 10.13 0.64
CA ASN A 47 -12.27 11.57 0.86
C ASN A 47 -12.86 12.33 -0.32
N ASP A 48 -12.40 12.02 -1.52
CA ASP A 48 -12.88 12.66 -2.74
C ASP A 48 -14.37 12.37 -2.96
N LEU A 49 -14.82 11.14 -2.65
CA LEU A 49 -16.19 10.71 -2.88
C LEU A 49 -17.19 11.23 -1.83
N CYS A 50 -16.87 11.15 -0.54
CA CYS A 50 -17.83 11.33 0.55
C CYS A 50 -17.45 12.37 1.62
N TYR A 51 -16.19 12.83 1.67
CA TYR A 51 -15.72 13.72 2.73
C TYR A 51 -15.11 15.02 2.19
N THR A 52 -15.60 15.51 1.04
CA THR A 52 -15.07 16.72 0.36
C THR A 52 -15.04 17.94 1.26
N ASP A 53 -16.09 18.15 2.06
CA ASP A 53 -16.23 19.34 2.93
C ASP A 53 -15.37 19.24 4.19
N THR A 54 -15.12 18.02 4.67
CA THR A 54 -14.34 17.78 5.88
C THR A 54 -13.53 16.50 5.73
N PRO A 55 -12.41 16.55 4.98
CA PRO A 55 -11.65 15.36 4.65
C PRO A 55 -11.11 14.65 5.89
N LEU A 56 -11.07 13.33 5.81
CA LEU A 56 -10.35 12.48 6.75
C LEU A 56 -8.85 12.67 6.55
N ILE A 57 -8.14 12.70 7.66
CA ILE A 57 -6.71 12.92 7.74
C ILE A 57 -6.05 11.54 7.86
N PRO A 58 -5.33 11.07 6.83
CA PRO A 58 -4.62 9.79 6.88
C PRO A 58 -3.40 9.91 7.79
N LEU A 59 -3.39 9.12 8.85
CA LEU A 59 -2.36 9.14 9.90
C LEU A 59 -1.68 7.79 10.07
N ARG A 60 -2.10 6.81 9.27
CA ARG A 60 -1.48 5.50 9.26
C ARG A 60 0.01 5.59 8.93
N GLN A 61 0.82 4.91 9.74
CA GLN A 61 2.22 4.67 9.44
C GLN A 61 2.40 3.44 8.55
N TYR A 62 3.38 3.50 7.65
CA TYR A 62 3.66 2.43 6.72
C TYR A 62 5.14 2.36 6.37
N SER A 63 5.57 1.14 6.09
CA SER A 63 6.92 0.74 5.70
C SER A 63 7.27 1.08 4.26
N ARG A 64 8.55 1.13 3.91
CA ARG A 64 9.00 1.17 2.51
C ARG A 64 8.67 -0.13 1.77
N ASP A 65 8.76 -1.26 2.45
CA ASP A 65 8.41 -2.60 1.93
C ASP A 65 6.89 -2.88 1.94
N ARG A 66 6.06 -1.83 2.08
CA ARG A 66 4.59 -2.00 2.05
C ARG A 66 4.13 -2.51 0.69
N LEU A 67 2.98 -3.18 0.69
CA LEU A 67 2.31 -3.52 -0.56
C LEU A 67 1.95 -2.25 -1.33
N ILE A 68 2.04 -2.30 -2.67
CA ILE A 68 1.56 -1.21 -3.52
C ILE A 68 0.04 -1.08 -3.29
N PRO A 69 -0.47 0.04 -2.76
CA PRO A 69 -1.82 0.08 -2.20
C PRO A 69 -2.94 -0.06 -3.21
N LEU A 70 -2.71 0.39 -4.44
CA LEU A 70 -3.70 0.36 -5.51
C LEU A 70 -3.13 -0.47 -6.66
N GLN A 71 -3.83 -1.54 -7.00
CA GLN A 71 -3.53 -2.41 -8.12
C GLN A 71 -4.80 -2.58 -8.95
N ARG A 72 -4.67 -2.66 -10.27
CA ARG A 72 -5.79 -2.93 -11.17
C ARG A 72 -5.46 -4.08 -12.11
N PHE A 73 -6.48 -4.82 -12.50
CA PHE A 73 -6.38 -5.93 -13.42
C PHE A 73 -7.53 -5.86 -14.43
N PHE A 74 -7.18 -5.59 -15.70
CA PHE A 74 -8.14 -5.57 -16.80
C PHE A 74 -8.33 -6.98 -17.35
N VAL A 75 -9.58 -7.44 -17.41
CA VAL A 75 -9.96 -8.77 -17.89
C VAL A 75 -10.49 -8.62 -19.31
N VAL A 76 -9.63 -8.94 -20.29
CA VAL A 76 -9.82 -8.66 -21.72
C VAL A 76 -11.10 -9.26 -22.30
N ASP A 77 -11.47 -10.48 -21.89
CA ASP A 77 -12.63 -11.21 -22.43
C ASP A 77 -13.78 -11.33 -21.43
N GLY A 78 -13.89 -10.36 -20.52
CA GLY A 78 -14.96 -10.36 -19.53
C GLY A 78 -16.33 -10.10 -20.16
N TYR A 79 -17.31 -10.87 -19.73
CA TYR A 79 -18.69 -10.71 -20.14
C TYR A 79 -19.61 -10.83 -18.93
N ARG A 80 -20.71 -10.07 -18.95
CA ARG A 80 -21.73 -10.11 -17.93
C ARG A 80 -22.92 -10.93 -18.41
N GLU A 81 -23.37 -11.83 -17.54
CA GLU A 81 -24.60 -12.59 -17.71
C GLU A 81 -25.52 -12.43 -16.50
N GLY A 82 -26.82 -12.61 -16.70
CA GLY A 82 -27.82 -12.39 -15.66
C GLY A 82 -28.11 -10.92 -15.37
N SER A 83 -28.99 -10.67 -14.39
CA SER A 83 -29.44 -9.32 -14.05
C SER A 83 -29.63 -9.14 -12.53
N GLY A 84 -29.52 -7.89 -12.07
CA GLY A 84 -29.62 -7.55 -10.65
C GLY A 84 -28.69 -8.39 -9.78
N ASN A 85 -29.23 -9.01 -8.72
CA ASN A 85 -28.45 -9.85 -7.80
C ASN A 85 -27.98 -11.17 -8.41
N ARG A 86 -28.45 -11.54 -9.61
CA ARG A 86 -27.99 -12.73 -10.36
C ARG A 86 -26.89 -12.42 -11.37
N ALA A 87 -26.47 -11.15 -11.48
CA ALA A 87 -25.40 -10.76 -12.39
C ALA A 87 -24.07 -11.42 -12.02
N ILE A 88 -23.38 -11.95 -13.02
CA ILE A 88 -22.09 -12.65 -12.90
C ILE A 88 -21.18 -12.22 -14.06
N ASN A 89 -19.89 -12.12 -13.80
CA ASN A 89 -18.82 -12.04 -14.79
C ASN A 89 -17.81 -13.16 -14.51
N ARG A 90 -17.94 -14.28 -15.25
CA ARG A 90 -17.15 -15.50 -14.98
C ARG A 90 -15.65 -15.33 -15.25
N PRO A 91 -15.21 -14.72 -16.36
CA PRO A 91 -13.80 -14.42 -16.56
C PRO A 91 -13.21 -13.58 -15.43
N GLU A 92 -13.95 -12.57 -14.96
CA GLU A 92 -13.53 -11.74 -13.83
C GLU A 92 -13.43 -12.54 -12.53
N ALA A 93 -14.41 -13.40 -12.23
CA ALA A 93 -14.38 -14.27 -11.06
C ALA A 93 -13.16 -15.21 -11.06
N LYS A 94 -12.86 -15.82 -12.22
CA LYS A 94 -11.68 -16.69 -12.38
C LYS A 94 -10.37 -15.93 -12.17
N ALA A 95 -10.24 -14.74 -12.77
CA ALA A 95 -9.05 -13.90 -12.62
C ALA A 95 -8.82 -13.49 -11.15
N ILE A 96 -9.89 -13.17 -10.42
CA ILE A 96 -9.81 -12.88 -8.98
C ILE A 96 -9.28 -14.10 -8.22
N VAL A 97 -9.85 -15.29 -8.44
CA VAL A 97 -9.44 -16.54 -7.78
C VAL A 97 -7.98 -16.86 -8.07
N GLU A 98 -7.57 -16.80 -9.33
CA GLU A 98 -6.19 -17.04 -9.75
C GLU A 98 -5.21 -16.08 -9.08
N LYS A 99 -5.55 -14.79 -9.03
CA LYS A 99 -4.72 -13.80 -8.35
C LYS A 99 -4.63 -14.07 -6.85
N ILE A 100 -5.73 -14.41 -6.19
CA ILE A 100 -5.71 -14.73 -4.75
C ILE A 100 -4.80 -15.95 -4.50
N VAL A 101 -4.91 -17.00 -5.31
CA VAL A 101 -4.06 -18.20 -5.21
C VAL A 101 -2.57 -17.85 -5.38
N GLU A 102 -2.24 -17.01 -6.37
CA GLU A 102 -0.88 -16.50 -6.58
C GLU A 102 -0.37 -15.76 -5.34
N LEU A 103 -1.16 -14.82 -4.81
CA LEU A 103 -0.78 -14.03 -3.64
C LEU A 103 -0.73 -14.88 -2.36
N CYS A 104 -1.53 -15.94 -2.26
CA CYS A 104 -1.45 -16.88 -1.14
C CYS A 104 -0.09 -17.60 -1.10
N SER A 105 0.57 -17.75 -2.24
CA SER A 105 1.89 -18.37 -2.38
C SER A 105 3.06 -17.37 -2.21
N ASP A 106 2.77 -16.08 -2.03
CA ASP A 106 3.77 -15.03 -1.86
C ASP A 106 3.99 -14.71 -0.37
N ASP A 107 5.25 -14.79 0.07
CA ASP A 107 5.67 -14.56 1.46
C ASP A 107 5.24 -13.17 1.99
N ARG A 108 5.17 -12.16 1.12
CA ARG A 108 4.73 -10.79 1.49
C ARG A 108 3.29 -10.77 2.01
N TYR A 109 2.50 -11.77 1.61
CA TYR A 109 1.10 -11.91 1.97
C TYR A 109 0.87 -12.93 3.09
N SER A 110 1.86 -13.73 3.49
CA SER A 110 1.71 -14.87 4.42
C SER A 110 0.85 -14.60 5.68
N LYS A 111 0.95 -13.40 6.26
CA LYS A 111 0.19 -12.98 7.47
C LYS A 111 -0.96 -12.01 7.20
N LYS A 112 -1.33 -11.83 5.93
CA LYS A 112 -2.32 -10.84 5.49
C LYS A 112 -3.70 -11.46 5.34
N THR A 113 -4.69 -10.80 5.93
CA THR A 113 -6.09 -11.18 5.75
C THR A 113 -6.62 -10.69 4.40
N MET A 114 -7.53 -11.44 3.79
CA MET A 114 -8.03 -11.17 2.45
C MET A 114 -9.56 -11.06 2.42
N GLY A 115 -10.10 -10.29 1.48
CA GLY A 115 -11.55 -10.22 1.28
C GLY A 115 -11.92 -9.86 -0.14
N VAL A 116 -12.98 -10.44 -0.65
CA VAL A 116 -13.53 -10.13 -1.98
C VAL A 116 -14.82 -9.35 -1.81
N VAL A 117 -14.90 -8.19 -2.44
CA VAL A 117 -16.06 -7.31 -2.41
C VAL A 117 -16.61 -7.16 -3.83
N VAL A 118 -17.82 -7.64 -4.06
CA VAL A 118 -18.53 -7.43 -5.32
C VAL A 118 -19.31 -6.11 -5.27
N LEU A 119 -19.14 -5.25 -6.27
CA LEU A 119 -19.81 -3.94 -6.31
C LEU A 119 -21.29 -4.06 -6.72
N GLN A 120 -21.63 -5.15 -7.42
CA GLN A 120 -22.98 -5.51 -7.83
C GLN A 120 -23.06 -7.02 -8.09
N GLY A 121 -24.28 -7.58 -8.05
CA GLY A 121 -24.52 -8.99 -8.35
C GLY A 121 -24.05 -9.94 -7.25
N ASP A 122 -24.86 -10.18 -6.22
CA ASP A 122 -24.51 -11.10 -5.11
C ASP A 122 -24.21 -12.54 -5.58
N ALA A 123 -24.73 -12.96 -6.73
CA ALA A 123 -24.36 -14.24 -7.34
C ALA A 123 -22.87 -14.32 -7.76
N GLN A 124 -22.24 -13.20 -8.10
CA GLN A 124 -20.80 -13.14 -8.35
C GLN A 124 -20.01 -13.53 -7.10
N ALA A 125 -20.42 -13.06 -5.92
CA ALA A 125 -19.73 -13.37 -4.67
C ALA A 125 -19.78 -14.88 -4.37
N ARG A 126 -20.97 -15.48 -4.49
CA ARG A 126 -21.15 -16.94 -4.32
C ARG A 126 -20.32 -17.75 -5.30
N LEU A 127 -20.22 -17.30 -6.56
CA LEU A 127 -19.36 -17.94 -7.56
C LEU A 127 -17.90 -17.90 -7.13
N ILE A 128 -17.39 -16.71 -6.77
CA ILE A 128 -15.99 -16.56 -6.35
C ILE A 128 -15.70 -17.38 -5.08
N GLU A 129 -16.60 -17.38 -4.10
CA GLU A 129 -16.47 -18.17 -2.88
C GLU A 129 -16.36 -19.67 -3.19
N SER A 130 -17.22 -20.19 -4.07
CA SER A 130 -17.17 -21.60 -4.47
C SER A 130 -15.86 -21.98 -5.16
N LEU A 131 -15.36 -21.13 -6.05
CA LEU A 131 -14.09 -21.33 -6.75
C LEU A 131 -12.88 -21.24 -5.81
N LEU A 132 -12.92 -20.34 -4.82
CA LEU A 132 -11.87 -20.24 -3.80
C LEU A 132 -11.85 -21.48 -2.92
N LEU A 133 -13.01 -21.99 -2.51
CA LEU A 133 -13.09 -23.21 -1.71
C LEU A 133 -12.52 -24.41 -2.46
N GLU A 134 -12.80 -24.52 -3.76
CA GLU A 134 -12.25 -25.57 -4.62
C GLU A 134 -10.72 -25.47 -4.77
N ARG A 135 -10.19 -24.25 -4.93
CA ARG A 135 -8.78 -24.03 -5.29
C ARG A 135 -7.82 -23.91 -4.10
N LEU A 136 -8.30 -23.40 -2.97
CA LEU A 136 -7.49 -23.14 -1.77
C LEU A 136 -7.82 -24.10 -0.61
N GLY A 137 -9.02 -24.66 -0.59
CA GLY A 137 -9.53 -25.43 0.54
C GLY A 137 -9.97 -24.54 1.73
N ALA A 138 -10.70 -25.15 2.66
CA ALA A 138 -11.27 -24.45 3.81
C ALA A 138 -10.20 -23.92 4.79
N GLU A 139 -9.10 -24.66 4.98
CA GLU A 139 -8.03 -24.28 5.91
C GLU A 139 -7.34 -22.97 5.51
N GLU A 140 -7.06 -22.78 4.22
CA GLU A 140 -6.48 -21.54 3.71
C GLU A 140 -7.46 -20.37 3.88
N ILE A 141 -8.73 -20.58 3.52
CA ILE A 141 -9.78 -19.56 3.65
C ILE A 141 -9.88 -19.09 5.10
N GLU A 142 -9.90 -20.02 6.06
CA GLU A 142 -9.94 -19.68 7.48
C GLU A 142 -8.67 -18.95 7.92
N ARG A 143 -7.48 -19.46 7.54
CA ARG A 143 -6.20 -18.84 7.89
C ARG A 143 -6.08 -17.40 7.39
N ARG A 144 -6.61 -17.13 6.19
CA ARG A 144 -6.65 -15.78 5.57
C ARG A 144 -7.84 -14.95 6.07
N ARG A 145 -8.73 -15.52 6.88
CA ARG A 145 -10.04 -14.95 7.26
C ARG A 145 -10.80 -14.48 6.02
N LEU A 146 -10.68 -15.22 4.92
CA LEU A 146 -11.16 -14.81 3.61
C LEU A 146 -12.68 -14.81 3.58
N VAL A 147 -13.25 -13.65 3.26
CA VAL A 147 -14.71 -13.46 3.12
C VAL A 147 -14.99 -12.98 1.71
N CYS A 148 -16.08 -13.45 1.11
CA CYS A 148 -16.56 -12.98 -0.18
C CYS A 148 -18.00 -12.48 -0.05
N GLY A 149 -18.28 -11.26 -0.51
CA GLY A 149 -19.62 -10.70 -0.37
C GLY A 149 -19.76 -9.32 -0.96
N ASN A 150 -20.89 -8.68 -0.68
CA ASN A 150 -21.08 -7.27 -0.96
C ASN A 150 -20.47 -6.40 0.15
N PRO A 151 -20.38 -5.06 0.00
CA PRO A 151 -19.72 -4.21 1.00
C PRO A 151 -20.32 -4.28 2.41
N TYR A 152 -21.60 -4.65 2.54
CA TYR A 152 -22.27 -4.81 3.85
C TYR A 152 -21.89 -6.11 4.55
N SER A 153 -21.41 -7.12 3.82
CA SER A 153 -20.89 -8.36 4.40
C SER A 153 -19.63 -8.14 5.25
N PHE A 154 -18.99 -6.97 5.09
CA PHE A 154 -17.81 -6.54 5.84
C PHE A 154 -18.14 -5.46 6.88
N GLN A 155 -19.41 -5.31 7.28
CA GLN A 155 -19.79 -4.26 8.24
C GLN A 155 -19.10 -4.48 9.59
N GLY A 156 -18.29 -3.49 10.02
CA GLY A 156 -17.48 -3.58 11.24
C GLY A 156 -16.23 -4.45 11.09
N ASP A 157 -16.00 -5.03 9.92
CA ASP A 157 -14.85 -5.86 9.60
C ASP A 157 -13.94 -5.18 8.56
N GLU A 158 -12.68 -5.62 8.47
CA GLU A 158 -11.64 -5.06 7.60
C GLU A 158 -10.63 -6.13 7.19
N ARG A 159 -9.96 -5.96 6.06
CA ARG A 159 -8.92 -6.88 5.58
C ARG A 159 -7.67 -6.15 5.17
N ASP A 160 -6.53 -6.82 5.27
CA ASP A 160 -5.27 -6.28 4.75
C ASP A 160 -5.36 -6.05 3.24
N VAL A 161 -5.91 -7.02 2.52
CA VAL A 161 -6.03 -6.98 1.06
C VAL A 161 -7.49 -7.17 0.68
N ILE A 162 -8.04 -6.24 -0.11
CA ILE A 162 -9.38 -6.34 -0.67
C ILE A 162 -9.32 -6.48 -2.19
N PHE A 163 -10.11 -7.39 -2.73
CA PHE A 163 -10.30 -7.59 -4.16
C PHE A 163 -11.69 -7.07 -4.54
N LEU A 164 -11.76 -6.02 -5.34
CA LEU A 164 -13.00 -5.45 -5.85
C LEU A 164 -13.37 -6.08 -7.19
N SER A 165 -14.59 -6.63 -7.28
CA SER A 165 -15.18 -7.12 -8.52
C SER A 165 -16.21 -6.12 -9.04
N MET A 166 -15.96 -5.56 -10.23
CA MET A 166 -16.82 -4.55 -10.85
C MET A 166 -18.07 -5.14 -11.51
N VAL A 167 -17.98 -6.34 -12.09
CA VAL A 167 -19.10 -7.06 -12.72
C VAL A 167 -19.82 -6.20 -13.77
N ALA A 168 -19.05 -5.45 -14.56
CA ALA A 168 -19.51 -4.67 -15.69
C ALA A 168 -18.66 -5.04 -16.91
N ALA A 169 -19.28 -5.17 -18.07
CA ALA A 169 -18.64 -5.64 -19.29
C ALA A 169 -19.34 -5.03 -20.53
N PRO A 170 -18.62 -4.84 -21.65
CA PRO A 170 -19.12 -4.14 -22.84
C PRO A 170 -20.17 -4.94 -23.64
N ASN A 171 -20.42 -6.20 -23.30
CA ASN A 171 -21.37 -7.07 -24.01
C ASN A 171 -22.85 -6.72 -23.75
N GLU A 172 -23.14 -5.75 -22.88
CA GLU A 172 -24.48 -5.22 -22.63
C GLU A 172 -24.45 -3.70 -22.37
N MET A 173 -25.61 -3.04 -22.46
CA MET A 173 -25.71 -1.62 -22.14
C MET A 173 -25.58 -1.36 -20.64
N ILE A 174 -24.58 -0.56 -20.26
CA ILE A 174 -24.24 -0.31 -18.86
C ILE A 174 -24.98 0.93 -18.34
N GLY A 175 -26.01 0.73 -17.52
CA GLY A 175 -26.70 1.83 -16.82
C GLY A 175 -25.86 2.39 -15.66
N PRO A 176 -25.81 3.71 -15.44
CA PRO A 176 -24.88 4.33 -14.50
C PRO A 176 -25.27 4.11 -13.03
N LEU A 177 -24.28 3.91 -12.16
CA LEU A 177 -24.46 3.89 -10.70
C LEU A 177 -24.21 5.28 -10.14
N THR A 178 -25.27 5.96 -9.71
CA THR A 178 -25.23 7.39 -9.28
C THR A 178 -26.01 7.67 -8.00
N LYS A 179 -26.67 6.68 -7.42
CA LYS A 179 -27.55 6.92 -6.26
C LYS A 179 -26.70 7.08 -4.99
N ALA A 180 -27.23 7.80 -4.00
CA ALA A 180 -26.58 7.91 -2.69
C ALA A 180 -26.31 6.55 -2.01
N ALA A 181 -27.14 5.53 -2.29
CA ALA A 181 -26.89 4.16 -1.85
C ALA A 181 -25.65 3.54 -2.53
N ASP A 182 -25.39 3.88 -3.79
CA ASP A 182 -24.22 3.44 -4.52
C ASP A 182 -22.96 4.16 -4.01
N GLU A 183 -23.02 5.47 -3.76
CA GLU A 183 -21.90 6.21 -3.16
C GLU A 183 -21.48 5.61 -1.82
N ARG A 184 -22.44 5.33 -0.93
CA ARG A 184 -22.20 4.65 0.34
C ARG A 184 -21.56 3.27 0.11
N ARG A 185 -22.06 2.51 -0.86
CA ARG A 185 -21.53 1.18 -1.19
C ARG A 185 -20.07 1.25 -1.62
N PHE A 186 -19.71 2.17 -2.51
CA PHE A 186 -18.33 2.35 -2.98
C PHE A 186 -17.39 2.86 -1.89
N ASN A 187 -17.84 3.81 -1.08
CA ASN A 187 -17.08 4.29 0.08
C ASN A 187 -16.80 3.16 1.09
N VAL A 188 -17.83 2.36 1.40
CA VAL A 188 -17.66 1.21 2.28
C VAL A 188 -16.70 0.20 1.66
N ALA A 189 -16.86 -0.15 0.38
CA ALA A 189 -16.00 -1.10 -0.32
C ALA A 189 -14.52 -0.71 -0.26
N ALA A 190 -14.19 0.55 -0.59
CA ALA A 190 -12.82 1.05 -0.57
C ALA A 190 -12.24 1.08 0.86
N SER A 191 -13.02 1.54 1.84
CA SER A 191 -12.56 1.67 3.24
C SER A 191 -12.44 0.34 4.02
N ARG A 192 -12.76 -0.81 3.41
CA ARG A 192 -12.49 -2.15 3.98
C ARG A 192 -11.05 -2.59 3.87
N ALA A 193 -10.28 -1.97 2.99
CA ALA A 193 -8.90 -2.35 2.73
C ALA A 193 -7.95 -1.57 3.61
N ARG A 194 -7.11 -2.28 4.37
CA ARG A 194 -6.03 -1.66 5.12
C ARG A 194 -4.85 -1.36 4.21
N ASP A 195 -4.24 -2.38 3.62
CA ASP A 195 -2.92 -2.29 2.96
C ASP A 195 -3.01 -2.16 1.45
N GLN A 196 -3.92 -2.89 0.82
CA GLN A 196 -3.99 -2.99 -0.64
C GLN A 196 -5.41 -3.24 -1.15
N ILE A 197 -5.74 -2.62 -2.28
CA ILE A 197 -6.92 -2.93 -3.10
C ILE A 197 -6.47 -3.42 -4.48
N TRP A 198 -7.06 -4.53 -4.92
CA TRP A 198 -7.04 -4.97 -6.31
C TRP A 198 -8.39 -4.71 -6.97
N LEU A 199 -8.43 -3.87 -8.01
CA LEU A 199 -9.63 -3.63 -8.81
C LEU A 199 -9.64 -4.53 -10.05
N PHE A 200 -10.62 -5.43 -10.15
CA PHE A 200 -10.88 -6.23 -11.33
C PHE A 200 -12.00 -5.61 -12.15
N HIS A 201 -11.75 -5.42 -13.43
CA HIS A 201 -12.70 -4.79 -14.35
C HIS A 201 -12.57 -5.37 -15.76
N SER A 202 -13.67 -5.39 -16.50
CA SER A 202 -13.73 -5.82 -17.91
C SER A 202 -14.15 -4.70 -18.86
N VAL A 203 -14.30 -3.49 -18.32
CA VAL A 203 -14.67 -2.27 -19.04
C VAL A 203 -13.51 -1.30 -19.04
N GLN A 204 -13.43 -0.47 -20.08
CA GLN A 204 -12.58 0.71 -20.13
C GLN A 204 -13.37 1.95 -19.71
N LEU A 205 -12.71 3.10 -19.63
CA LEU A 205 -13.38 4.34 -19.23
C LEU A 205 -14.49 4.72 -20.21
N GLU A 206 -14.26 4.51 -21.50
CA GLU A 206 -15.15 4.87 -22.61
C GLU A 206 -16.46 4.06 -22.60
N ASP A 207 -16.46 2.88 -21.99
CA ASP A 207 -17.64 2.02 -21.84
C ASP A 207 -18.61 2.54 -20.77
N LEU A 208 -18.16 3.48 -19.91
CA LEU A 208 -18.90 3.96 -18.75
C LEU A 208 -19.26 5.44 -18.90
N SER A 209 -20.47 5.79 -18.43
CA SER A 209 -20.91 7.19 -18.37
C SER A 209 -20.02 8.02 -17.42
N GLU A 210 -19.81 9.29 -17.74
CA GLU A 210 -19.07 10.25 -16.90
C GLU A 210 -19.60 10.36 -15.46
N LYS A 211 -20.91 10.14 -15.27
CA LYS A 211 -21.56 10.23 -13.96
C LYS A 211 -21.45 8.93 -13.15
N ASP A 212 -20.92 7.87 -13.75
CA ASP A 212 -20.89 6.54 -13.14
C ASP A 212 -19.79 6.43 -12.08
N LEU A 213 -20.15 5.98 -10.88
CA LEU A 213 -19.20 5.73 -9.80
C LEU A 213 -18.14 4.68 -10.15
N ARG A 214 -18.45 3.73 -11.04
CA ARG A 214 -17.46 2.76 -11.55
C ARG A 214 -16.38 3.45 -12.36
N ARG A 215 -16.76 4.43 -13.19
CA ARG A 215 -15.82 5.22 -13.99
C ARG A 215 -14.91 6.02 -13.07
N ARG A 216 -15.50 6.74 -12.10
CA ARG A 216 -14.76 7.50 -11.09
C ARG A 216 -13.76 6.64 -10.32
N LEU A 217 -14.14 5.41 -9.95
CA LEU A 217 -13.25 4.46 -9.31
C LEU A 217 -12.11 4.04 -10.25
N LEU A 218 -12.39 3.74 -11.52
CA LEU A 218 -11.37 3.35 -12.49
C LEU A 218 -10.38 4.50 -12.78
N GLU A 219 -10.89 5.72 -13.01
CA GLU A 219 -10.07 6.94 -13.17
C GLU A 219 -9.18 7.18 -11.96
N PHE A 220 -9.71 6.94 -10.75
CA PHE A 220 -8.92 7.03 -9.54
C PHE A 220 -7.72 6.06 -9.58
N PHE A 221 -7.92 4.80 -9.96
CA PHE A 221 -6.82 3.83 -10.06
C PHE A 221 -5.82 4.17 -11.17
N GLU A 222 -6.25 4.78 -12.29
CA GLU A 222 -5.35 5.17 -13.38
C GLU A 222 -4.51 6.41 -13.05
N ASN A 223 -5.11 7.39 -12.37
CA ASN A 223 -4.45 8.65 -12.02
C ASN A 223 -3.69 8.57 -10.69
N SER A 224 -3.93 7.55 -9.87
CA SER A 224 -3.21 7.32 -8.61
C SER A 224 -1.83 6.70 -8.83
N ARG A 225 -0.92 7.44 -9.48
CA ARG A 225 0.51 7.16 -9.32
C ARG A 225 0.97 7.69 -7.96
N PRO A 226 1.86 6.99 -7.25
CA PRO A 226 2.45 7.52 -6.03
C PRO A 226 3.11 8.84 -6.38
N GLN A 227 2.71 9.89 -5.66
CA GLN A 227 3.34 11.20 -5.72
C GLN A 227 4.78 10.98 -5.25
N GLN A 228 5.72 10.84 -6.20
CA GLN A 228 7.15 10.92 -5.87
C GLN A 228 7.39 12.35 -5.40
N VAL A 229 7.35 12.56 -4.09
CA VAL A 229 7.66 13.86 -3.51
C VAL A 229 9.18 14.00 -3.46
N ALA A 230 9.64 15.11 -4.04
CA ALA A 230 11.01 15.63 -4.08
C ALA A 230 12.00 14.91 -5.01
N GLY A 231 11.79 15.06 -6.32
CA GLY A 231 12.74 14.70 -7.38
C GLY A 231 13.98 15.62 -7.47
N ILE A 232 14.79 15.69 -6.41
CA ILE A 232 16.13 16.31 -6.44
C ILE A 232 17.18 15.24 -6.16
N SER A 233 18.16 15.11 -7.05
CA SER A 233 19.27 14.18 -6.85
C SER A 233 20.25 14.70 -5.79
N LYS A 234 20.86 13.79 -5.02
CA LYS A 234 21.90 14.13 -4.03
C LYS A 234 23.00 15.02 -4.63
N ASP A 235 23.49 14.66 -5.81
CA ASP A 235 24.57 15.37 -6.52
C ASP A 235 24.18 16.81 -6.88
N GLU A 236 22.91 17.05 -7.20
CA GLU A 236 22.41 18.40 -7.47
C GLU A 236 22.32 19.23 -6.19
N LEU A 237 21.91 18.61 -5.08
CA LEU A 237 21.79 19.28 -3.78
C LEU A 237 23.17 19.67 -3.23
N GLU A 238 24.17 18.78 -3.34
CA GLU A 238 25.58 19.06 -2.95
C GLU A 238 26.17 20.22 -3.76
N ARG A 239 25.95 20.24 -5.09
CA ARG A 239 26.45 21.32 -5.95
C ARG A 239 25.89 22.69 -5.56
N LYS A 240 24.60 22.77 -5.23
CA LYS A 240 23.95 24.02 -4.81
C LYS A 240 24.45 24.44 -3.43
N ALA A 241 24.55 23.49 -2.50
CA ALA A 241 25.04 23.72 -1.15
C ALA A 241 26.49 24.27 -1.11
N ASP A 242 27.36 23.86 -2.02
CA ASP A 242 28.78 24.27 -2.06
C ASP A 242 29.04 25.55 -2.85
N ARG A 243 28.24 25.85 -3.88
CA ARG A 243 28.50 26.94 -4.83
C ARG A 243 27.70 28.20 -4.54
N ASP A 244 26.52 28.07 -3.94
CA ASP A 244 25.63 29.21 -3.73
C ASP A 244 26.08 30.03 -2.52
N ASN A 245 26.09 31.35 -2.66
CA ASN A 245 26.31 32.23 -1.53
C ASN A 245 25.05 32.22 -0.64
N ARG A 246 25.08 31.42 0.41
CA ARG A 246 23.94 31.16 1.31
C ARG A 246 23.43 32.39 2.06
N SER A 247 24.22 33.47 2.13
CA SER A 247 23.80 34.76 2.70
C SER A 247 22.92 35.57 1.74
N ILE A 248 22.85 35.19 0.46
CA ILE A 248 22.17 35.95 -0.61
C ILE A 248 21.15 35.07 -1.33
N VAL A 249 21.49 33.80 -1.58
CA VAL A 249 20.67 32.85 -2.33
C VAL A 249 19.76 32.10 -1.37
N LYS A 250 18.48 31.97 -1.73
CA LYS A 250 17.50 31.17 -0.97
C LYS A 250 17.80 29.67 -1.13
N PRO A 251 17.45 28.83 -0.13
CA PRO A 251 17.59 27.40 -0.26
C PRO A 251 16.79 26.87 -1.46
N PRO A 252 17.25 25.78 -2.10
CA PRO A 252 16.52 25.16 -3.19
C PRO A 252 15.15 24.65 -2.70
N ALA A 253 14.09 24.89 -3.48
CA ALA A 253 12.80 24.27 -3.20
C ALA A 253 12.94 22.73 -3.19
N PRO A 254 12.22 21.99 -2.33
CA PRO A 254 11.18 22.48 -1.44
C PRO A 254 11.68 23.00 -0.06
N PHE A 255 12.97 22.95 0.25
CA PHE A 255 13.50 23.31 1.58
C PHE A 255 13.22 24.78 1.95
N GLU A 256 12.90 25.03 3.24
CA GLU A 256 12.61 26.38 3.74
C GLU A 256 13.85 27.07 4.32
N SER A 257 14.87 26.30 4.72
CA SER A 257 16.15 26.80 5.24
C SER A 257 17.37 26.06 4.66
N TRP A 258 18.53 26.72 4.67
CA TRP A 258 19.82 26.06 4.35
C TRP A 258 20.22 25.04 5.41
N PHE A 259 19.74 25.20 6.65
CA PHE A 259 19.95 24.24 7.72
C PHE A 259 19.27 22.90 7.41
N GLU A 260 18.02 22.90 6.94
CA GLU A 260 17.35 21.66 6.48
C GLU A 260 18.13 20.97 5.35
N VAL A 261 18.69 21.74 4.42
CA VAL A 261 19.52 21.22 3.32
C VAL A 261 20.74 20.49 3.88
N ASP A 262 21.44 21.08 4.85
CA ASP A 262 22.64 20.47 5.43
C ASP A 262 22.31 19.19 6.22
N VAL A 263 21.23 19.19 7.01
CA VAL A 263 20.77 17.99 7.74
C VAL A 263 20.38 16.89 6.74
N ALA A 264 19.63 17.23 5.69
CA ALA A 264 19.26 16.30 4.63
C ALA A 264 20.50 15.72 3.92
N LEU A 265 21.53 16.54 3.67
CA LEU A 265 22.77 16.08 3.05
C LEU A 265 23.52 15.07 3.93
N GLU A 266 23.61 15.26 5.25
CA GLU A 266 24.25 14.28 6.13
C GLU A 266 23.50 12.93 6.12
N LEU A 267 22.18 12.96 6.13
CA LEU A 267 21.32 11.77 6.00
C LEU A 267 21.52 11.07 4.63
N LEU A 268 21.52 11.83 3.53
CA LEU A 268 21.74 11.32 2.18
C LEU A 268 23.16 10.77 1.99
N ARG A 269 24.17 11.36 2.63
CA ARG A 269 25.57 10.87 2.61
C ARG A 269 25.72 9.54 3.30
N LYS A 270 24.97 9.31 4.38
CA LYS A 270 24.86 8.00 5.03
C LYS A 270 23.95 7.02 4.29
N GLY A 271 23.36 7.41 3.15
CA GLY A 271 22.60 6.52 2.28
C GLY A 271 21.13 6.35 2.67
N PHE A 272 20.59 7.19 3.55
CA PHE A 272 19.17 7.18 3.88
C PHE A 272 18.31 7.77 2.75
N VAL A 273 17.04 7.40 2.72
CA VAL A 273 16.05 8.06 1.86
C VAL A 273 15.41 9.19 2.66
N VAL A 274 15.43 10.39 2.10
CA VAL A 274 14.93 11.60 2.77
C VAL A 274 13.90 12.28 1.88
N THR A 275 12.74 12.59 2.44
CA THR A 275 11.70 13.39 1.78
C THR A 275 11.53 14.71 2.53
N PRO A 276 11.93 15.85 1.94
CA PRO A 276 11.74 17.17 2.55
C PRO A 276 10.30 17.67 2.43
N GLN A 277 9.91 18.53 3.38
CA GLN A 277 8.62 19.24 3.43
C GLN A 277 7.42 18.31 3.23
N PHE A 278 7.40 17.21 3.98
CA PHE A 278 6.41 16.16 3.86
C PHE A 278 5.05 16.64 4.42
N GLU A 279 4.03 16.71 3.56
CA GLU A 279 2.70 17.16 3.95
C GLU A 279 1.86 16.04 4.58
N VAL A 280 1.41 16.25 5.81
CA VAL A 280 0.48 15.37 6.53
C VAL A 280 -0.52 16.23 7.30
N ALA A 281 -1.81 15.92 7.19
CA ALA A 281 -2.86 16.59 7.97
C ALA A 281 -2.97 18.11 7.76
N GLY A 282 -2.56 18.62 6.60
CA GLY A 282 -2.49 20.07 6.34
C GLY A 282 -1.34 20.75 7.08
N LYS A 283 -0.38 19.98 7.59
CA LYS A 283 0.87 20.42 8.23
C LYS A 283 2.06 19.89 7.45
N ARG A 284 3.21 20.54 7.58
CA ARG A 284 4.46 20.14 6.93
C ARG A 284 5.46 19.65 8.00
N ILE A 285 6.18 18.60 7.66
CA ILE A 285 7.31 18.07 8.43
C ILE A 285 8.57 18.41 7.64
N ASP A 286 9.58 18.98 8.29
CA ASP A 286 10.77 19.49 7.62
C ASP A 286 11.46 18.39 6.80
N LEU A 287 11.77 17.26 7.42
CA LEU A 287 12.37 16.10 6.78
C LEU A 287 11.70 14.80 7.28
N VAL A 288 11.46 13.86 6.36
CA VAL A 288 11.08 12.48 6.72
C VAL A 288 12.16 11.54 6.24
N VAL A 289 12.71 10.76 7.16
CA VAL A 289 13.71 9.72 6.88
C VAL A 289 13.01 8.37 6.79
N GLU A 290 13.23 7.67 5.67
CA GLU A 290 12.59 6.39 5.38
C GLU A 290 13.64 5.27 5.21
N GLY A 291 13.33 4.10 5.77
CA GLY A 291 14.15 2.90 5.61
C GLY A 291 13.49 1.69 6.27
N GLY A 292 13.69 0.49 5.71
CA GLY A 292 13.08 -0.69 6.30
C GLY A 292 11.55 -0.61 6.31
N ARG A 293 11.01 -0.89 7.49
CA ARG A 293 9.59 -0.82 7.78
C ARG A 293 9.12 0.41 8.54
N ALA A 294 10.01 1.40 8.72
CA ALA A 294 9.75 2.53 9.57
C ALA A 294 10.06 3.85 8.85
N ARG A 295 9.53 4.93 9.43
CA ARG A 295 9.83 6.31 9.07
C ARG A 295 10.04 7.11 10.35
N LEU A 296 10.88 8.12 10.27
CA LEU A 296 11.14 9.05 11.36
C LEU A 296 10.98 10.47 10.83
N ALA A 297 10.22 11.30 11.54
CA ALA A 297 10.17 12.72 11.26
C ALA A 297 11.37 13.41 11.91
N VAL A 298 12.07 14.24 11.16
CA VAL A 298 13.20 15.04 11.64
C VAL A 298 12.84 16.51 11.47
N GLU A 299 12.77 17.23 12.58
CA GLU A 299 12.50 18.68 12.62
C GLU A 299 13.82 19.44 12.77
N CYS A 300 14.00 20.45 11.94
CA CYS A 300 15.18 21.29 11.90
C CYS A 300 14.88 22.59 12.64
N ASP A 301 15.07 22.56 13.97
CA ASP A 301 14.84 23.72 14.83
C ASP A 301 15.94 24.77 14.59
N GLY A 302 15.65 25.73 13.70
CA GLY A 302 16.45 26.92 13.47
C GLY A 302 16.48 27.85 14.69
N ASP A 303 17.57 28.59 14.88
CA ASP A 303 17.75 29.48 16.05
C ASP A 303 16.86 30.75 16.00
N HIS A 304 16.05 30.93 14.95
CA HIS A 304 15.09 32.03 14.84
C HIS A 304 13.83 31.78 15.68
N TRP A 305 13.84 32.29 16.91
CA TRP A 305 12.68 32.28 17.80
C TRP A 305 11.55 33.15 17.23
N HIS A 306 10.45 32.53 16.80
CA HIS A 306 9.36 33.22 16.10
C HIS A 306 8.19 33.69 16.99
N GLY A 307 8.42 33.88 18.29
CA GLY A 307 7.41 34.42 19.23
C GLY A 307 6.57 33.35 19.94
N VAL A 308 5.75 33.80 20.91
CA VAL A 308 4.94 32.93 21.78
C VAL A 308 3.78 32.25 21.02
N ASP A 309 3.17 32.93 20.05
CA ASP A 309 2.01 32.41 19.31
C ASP A 309 2.38 31.22 18.39
N ARG A 310 3.55 31.27 17.73
CA ARG A 310 4.04 30.14 16.91
C ARG A 310 4.46 28.95 17.76
N TYR A 311 4.92 29.18 18.99
CA TYR A 311 5.28 28.10 19.91
C TYR A 311 4.07 27.25 20.31
N GLU A 312 2.91 27.87 20.58
CA GLU A 312 1.69 27.11 20.86
C GLU A 312 1.20 26.33 19.64
N GLU A 313 1.26 26.93 18.44
CA GLU A 313 0.89 26.27 17.19
C GLU A 313 1.82 25.09 16.87
N ASP A 314 3.14 25.23 17.07
CA ASP A 314 4.13 24.17 16.90
C ASP A 314 3.96 23.05 17.93
N MET A 315 3.68 23.39 19.20
CA MET A 315 3.40 22.39 20.24
C MET A 315 2.09 21.66 19.98
N GLN A 316 1.04 22.34 19.49
CA GLN A 316 -0.21 21.70 19.08
C GLN A 316 -0.02 20.84 17.84
N ARG A 317 0.80 21.28 16.87
CA ARG A 317 1.25 20.51 15.71
C ARG A 317 1.97 19.24 16.11
N GLN A 318 2.99 19.34 16.96
CA GLN A 318 3.75 18.19 17.40
C GLN A 318 2.85 17.22 18.18
N ARG A 319 2.09 17.70 19.16
CA ARG A 319 1.16 16.84 19.91
C ARG A 319 0.13 16.16 19.01
N GLN A 320 -0.34 16.84 17.97
CA GLN A 320 -1.24 16.22 17.00
C GLN A 320 -0.52 15.10 16.26
N LEU A 321 0.64 15.36 15.66
CA LEU A 321 1.36 14.37 14.86
C LEU A 321 1.93 13.21 15.72
N GLU A 322 2.37 13.46 16.96
CA GLU A 322 2.78 12.42 17.91
C GLU A 322 1.62 11.50 18.32
N ARG A 323 0.44 12.08 18.59
CA ARG A 323 -0.79 11.29 18.76
C ARG A 323 -1.14 10.51 17.51
N CYS A 324 -0.68 10.97 16.35
CA CYS A 324 -0.82 10.27 15.08
C CYS A 324 0.21 9.14 14.89
N GLY A 325 1.02 8.86 15.91
CA GLY A 325 2.07 7.84 15.93
C GLY A 325 3.41 8.34 15.39
N TRP A 326 3.48 9.55 14.80
CA TRP A 326 4.75 10.09 14.32
C TRP A 326 5.70 10.31 15.48
N GLU A 327 6.88 9.71 15.40
CA GLU A 327 7.95 10.09 16.30
C GLU A 327 8.80 11.15 15.62
N PHE A 328 9.18 12.14 16.42
CA PHE A 328 9.98 13.27 16.00
C PHE A 328 11.35 13.21 16.64
N PHE A 329 12.38 13.45 15.84
CA PHE A 329 13.71 13.80 16.29
C PHE A 329 13.96 15.28 15.95
N ARG A 330 14.44 16.06 16.92
CA ARG A 330 14.74 17.49 16.73
C ARG A 330 16.23 17.69 16.61
N VAL A 331 16.68 18.33 15.54
CA VAL A 331 18.06 18.78 15.37
C VAL A 331 18.09 20.29 15.59
N ARG A 332 18.85 20.75 16.59
CA ARG A 332 19.04 22.18 16.84
C ARG A 332 20.14 22.75 15.96
N GLU A 333 19.87 23.87 15.31
CA GLU A 333 20.81 24.52 14.38
C GLU A 333 22.15 24.87 15.05
N SER A 334 22.11 25.54 16.20
CA SER A 334 23.30 25.88 16.99
C SER A 334 24.14 24.66 17.37
N ALA A 335 23.50 23.56 17.81
CA ALA A 335 24.20 22.34 18.17
C ALA A 335 24.82 21.65 16.94
N PHE A 336 24.09 21.62 15.82
CA PHE A 336 24.54 21.02 14.57
C PHE A 336 25.78 21.73 14.01
N TYR A 337 25.81 23.06 13.98
CA TYR A 337 26.98 23.79 13.48
C TYR A 337 28.15 23.82 14.48
N ALA A 338 27.89 23.66 15.78
CA ALA A 338 28.95 23.55 16.78
C ALA A 338 29.67 22.20 16.70
N ASP A 339 28.92 21.10 16.62
CA ASP A 339 29.44 19.73 16.47
C ASP A 339 28.37 18.83 15.82
N LYS A 340 28.53 18.61 14.51
CA LYS A 340 27.59 17.80 13.71
C LYS A 340 27.50 16.36 14.21
N ASP A 341 28.62 15.75 14.55
CA ASP A 341 28.69 14.34 14.93
C ASP A 341 28.02 14.12 16.29
N ALA A 342 28.20 15.05 17.22
CA ALA A 342 27.49 15.03 18.50
C ALA A 342 25.98 15.26 18.32
N ALA A 343 25.58 16.26 17.52
CA ALA A 343 24.17 16.62 17.33
C ALA A 343 23.33 15.52 16.66
N LEU A 344 23.93 14.74 15.76
CA LEU A 344 23.23 13.67 15.04
C LEU A 344 23.40 12.29 15.67
N ARG A 345 24.20 12.15 16.74
CA ARG A 345 24.50 10.84 17.35
C ARG A 345 23.24 10.09 17.79
N GLU A 346 22.35 10.77 18.48
CA GLU A 346 21.08 10.20 18.95
C GLU A 346 20.12 9.90 17.79
N LEU A 347 20.14 10.72 16.74
CA LEU A 347 19.38 10.46 15.51
C LEU A 347 19.82 9.12 14.89
N TRP A 348 21.13 8.86 14.84
CA TRP A 348 21.65 7.58 14.32
C TRP A 348 21.19 6.38 15.14
N SER A 349 21.26 6.46 16.47
CA SER A 349 20.77 5.40 17.36
C SER A 349 19.28 5.12 17.15
N MET A 350 18.47 6.19 17.07
CA MET A 350 17.03 6.08 16.89
C MET A 350 16.64 5.49 15.53
N LEU A 351 17.36 5.86 14.46
CA LEU A 351 17.15 5.27 13.13
C LEU A 351 17.49 3.76 13.15
N GLU A 352 18.59 3.36 13.78
CA GLU A 352 19.02 1.96 13.90
C GLU A 352 18.05 1.11 14.73
N GLU A 353 17.66 1.59 15.92
CA GLU A 353 16.68 0.91 16.79
C GLU A 353 15.34 0.65 16.08
N ARG A 354 14.98 1.53 15.13
CA ARG A 354 13.75 1.42 14.34
C ARG A 354 13.90 0.58 13.07
N GLY A 355 15.10 0.06 12.79
CA GLY A 355 15.40 -0.66 11.55
C GLY A 355 15.26 0.24 10.32
N ILE A 356 15.43 1.55 10.47
CA ILE A 356 15.58 2.48 9.36
C ILE A 356 17.05 2.39 8.96
N LEU A 357 17.33 1.67 7.87
CA LEU A 357 18.68 1.36 7.42
C LEU A 357 19.03 2.08 6.11
N PRO A 358 20.32 2.40 5.89
CA PRO A 358 20.83 2.91 4.63
C PRO A 358 20.52 2.01 3.42
N ARG A 359 20.36 2.62 2.25
CA ARG A 359 20.06 1.93 0.99
C ARG A 359 21.17 0.98 0.53
N HIS A 360 22.40 1.14 1.01
CA HIS A 360 23.53 0.26 0.70
C HIS A 360 23.60 -1.00 1.58
N ASP A 361 22.95 -0.98 2.75
CA ASP A 361 22.83 -2.15 3.64
C ASP A 361 21.57 -2.99 3.32
N PHE A 362 20.77 -2.51 2.36
CA PHE A 362 19.65 -3.22 1.78
C PHE A 362 20.14 -4.18 0.69
N ILE A 363 20.34 -5.45 1.04
CA ILE A 363 20.41 -6.52 0.04
C ILE A 363 18.99 -6.73 -0.48
N ASP A 364 18.71 -6.22 -1.68
CA ASP A 364 17.49 -6.57 -2.41
C ASP A 364 17.55 -8.06 -2.83
N PRO A 365 16.66 -8.93 -2.30
CA PRO A 365 16.63 -10.33 -2.71
C PRO A 365 16.24 -10.52 -4.19
N PHE A 366 15.68 -9.49 -4.84
CA PHE A 366 15.22 -9.56 -6.24
C PHE A 366 16.32 -9.34 -7.27
N THR A 367 17.37 -8.56 -6.99
CA THR A 367 18.49 -8.39 -7.94
C THR A 367 19.37 -9.65 -8.02
N ALA A 368 19.60 -10.34 -6.90
CA ALA A 368 20.39 -11.58 -6.88
C ALA A 368 19.69 -12.76 -7.59
N LYS A 369 18.35 -12.86 -7.52
CA LYS A 369 17.59 -13.92 -8.19
C LYS A 369 17.37 -13.67 -9.69
N ALA A 370 17.27 -12.40 -10.12
CA ALA A 370 17.13 -12.06 -11.54
C ALA A 370 18.43 -12.28 -12.33
N ALA A 371 19.59 -11.94 -11.75
CA ALA A 371 20.90 -12.15 -12.37
C ALA A 371 21.19 -13.65 -12.60
N ASN A 372 20.84 -14.52 -11.64
CA ASN A 372 21.02 -15.97 -11.76
C ASN A 372 20.04 -16.67 -12.73
N ARG A 373 18.95 -15.99 -13.13
CA ARG A 373 17.98 -16.53 -14.10
C ARG A 373 18.28 -16.08 -15.54
N ALA A 374 18.94 -14.94 -15.70
CA ALA A 374 19.34 -14.41 -17.01
C ALA A 374 20.55 -15.15 -17.62
N PHE A 375 21.46 -15.69 -16.81
CA PHE A 375 22.65 -16.41 -17.29
C PHE A 375 22.41 -17.87 -17.73
N LYS A 376 21.19 -18.41 -17.58
CA LYS A 376 20.85 -19.80 -17.95
C LYS A 376 20.01 -19.94 -19.22
N LYS A 377 19.80 -18.85 -19.98
CA LYS A 377 18.89 -18.86 -21.14
C LYS A 377 19.49 -18.36 -22.46
N PHE A 378 20.81 -18.40 -22.58
CA PHE A 378 21.54 -18.21 -23.85
C PHE A 378 22.64 -19.26 -23.94
N ASP A 379 22.26 -20.49 -24.27
CA ASP A 379 23.11 -21.44 -25.00
C ASP A 379 22.28 -22.68 -25.35
N SER A 380 21.44 -22.53 -26.38
CA SER A 380 21.01 -23.64 -27.24
C SER A 380 20.22 -23.09 -28.42
N ASP A 381 20.67 -23.46 -29.61
CA ASP A 381 20.06 -23.33 -30.95
C ASP A 381 20.39 -22.05 -31.73
N GLU A 382 21.43 -22.11 -32.56
CA GLU A 382 21.31 -22.56 -33.97
C GLU A 382 22.67 -22.38 -34.69
N THR A 383 23.15 -23.44 -35.35
CA THR A 383 23.59 -23.35 -36.77
C THR A 383 23.88 -24.74 -37.29
N ASN A 384 23.06 -25.13 -38.27
CA ASN A 384 23.22 -26.33 -39.06
C ASN A 384 23.79 -25.89 -40.43
N ASN A 385 25.04 -26.23 -40.76
CA ASN A 385 25.41 -26.44 -42.17
C ASN A 385 26.75 -27.18 -42.35
N LYS A 386 26.62 -28.38 -42.94
CA LYS A 386 27.49 -29.08 -43.90
C LYS A 386 28.99 -28.75 -44.00
N GLY A 387 29.78 -29.81 -43.92
CA GLY A 387 31.10 -29.91 -44.56
C GLY A 387 31.79 -31.23 -44.23
N ASP A 388 32.14 -32.00 -45.26
CA ASP A 388 32.99 -33.20 -45.24
C ASP A 388 34.21 -33.07 -44.32
N ASP A 389 34.61 -34.14 -43.62
CA ASP A 389 35.74 -34.97 -44.09
C ASP A 389 36.00 -36.20 -43.20
N CYS A 390 36.59 -37.20 -43.84
CA CYS A 390 36.99 -38.49 -43.28
C CYS A 390 38.14 -38.41 -42.26
N SER A 391 38.16 -39.33 -41.29
CA SER A 391 39.20 -40.38 -41.10
C SER A 391 39.50 -40.72 -39.62
N HIS A 392 39.68 -42.04 -39.40
CA HIS A 392 40.47 -42.77 -38.39
C HIS A 392 41.02 -41.99 -37.16
N ASN A 393 41.04 -42.49 -35.91
CA ASN A 393 41.65 -43.75 -35.48
C ASN A 393 41.59 -43.84 -33.93
N THR A 394 41.38 -45.07 -33.42
CA THR A 394 42.02 -45.74 -32.25
C THR A 394 42.45 -45.01 -30.97
N GLY A 395 42.15 -45.65 -29.81
CA GLY A 395 43.06 -45.76 -28.66
C GLY A 395 42.48 -45.33 -27.30
N SER A 396 42.03 -46.29 -26.49
CA SER A 396 42.66 -46.72 -25.20
C SER A 396 42.38 -45.80 -23.99
N GLN A 397 41.49 -46.21 -23.07
CA GLN A 397 41.82 -46.84 -21.76
C GLN A 397 42.72 -45.99 -20.86
N VAL A 398 42.20 -45.49 -19.72
CA VAL A 398 42.72 -45.73 -18.35
C VAL A 398 41.59 -45.49 -17.32
N ASP A 399 41.56 -46.37 -16.32
CA ASP A 399 40.69 -46.48 -15.15
C ASP A 399 40.83 -45.36 -14.09
N ALA A 400 39.80 -45.20 -13.25
CA ALA A 400 39.86 -45.48 -11.79
C ALA A 400 38.94 -44.57 -10.93
N GLU A 401 38.00 -45.26 -10.27
CA GLU A 401 37.55 -45.13 -8.86
C GLU A 401 36.91 -43.84 -8.30
N GLY A 402 35.75 -44.04 -7.65
CA GLY A 402 35.21 -43.07 -6.70
C GLY A 402 33.72 -43.21 -6.34
N ALA A 403 33.21 -44.42 -6.10
CA ALA A 403 31.86 -44.61 -5.55
C ALA A 403 31.83 -44.33 -4.04
N ARG A 404 30.93 -43.43 -3.59
CA ARG A 404 30.48 -43.34 -2.19
C ARG A 404 28.97 -43.53 -2.14
N GLN A 405 28.56 -44.55 -1.38
CA GLN A 405 27.18 -44.89 -1.09
C GLN A 405 27.03 -45.00 0.43
N LEU A 406 25.78 -44.86 0.90
CA LEU A 406 25.21 -45.26 2.20
C LEU A 406 25.31 -44.20 3.32
N THR A 407 24.31 -43.96 4.19
CA THR A 407 23.11 -44.71 4.62
C THR A 407 22.09 -43.75 5.25
N GLY A 408 20.79 -43.88 4.94
CA GLY A 408 19.70 -43.28 5.72
C GLY A 408 18.95 -44.35 6.52
N ARG A 409 18.68 -44.10 7.81
CA ARG A 409 17.84 -44.98 8.66
C ARG A 409 16.37 -44.91 8.21
N ARG A 410 15.67 -46.04 8.29
CA ARG A 410 14.22 -46.11 8.02
C ARG A 410 13.44 -45.60 9.23
N ALA A 411 12.26 -45.03 8.96
CA ALA A 411 11.40 -44.35 9.95
C ALA A 411 10.78 -45.27 11.03
N GLU A 412 11.10 -46.56 11.01
CA GLU A 412 10.54 -47.57 11.92
C GLU A 412 11.41 -47.77 13.19
N ASP A 413 12.60 -47.17 13.23
CA ASP A 413 13.57 -47.32 14.33
C ASP A 413 13.61 -46.13 15.32
N VAL A 414 12.61 -45.22 15.29
CA VAL A 414 12.55 -44.10 16.24
C VAL A 414 11.80 -44.53 17.50
N THR A 415 12.47 -44.52 18.64
CA THR A 415 11.88 -44.97 19.90
C THR A 415 11.00 -43.88 20.52
N ALA A 416 9.96 -44.27 21.26
CA ALA A 416 9.03 -43.33 21.92
C ALA A 416 9.75 -42.35 22.88
N THR A 417 10.92 -42.73 23.41
CA THR A 417 11.80 -41.89 24.23
C THR A 417 12.48 -40.76 23.46
N GLU A 418 12.62 -40.84 22.14
CA GLU A 418 13.23 -39.80 21.30
C GLU A 418 12.23 -38.74 20.83
N ILE A 419 10.92 -39.02 20.90
CA ILE A 419 9.85 -38.08 20.52
C ILE A 419 9.52 -37.10 21.66
N GLN A 420 9.85 -37.43 22.91
CA GLN A 420 9.42 -36.65 24.08
C GLN A 420 10.42 -35.57 24.53
N ASN A 421 11.57 -35.45 23.85
CA ASN A 421 12.59 -34.41 24.09
C ASN A 421 12.88 -33.54 22.84
N ALA A 422 11.95 -33.51 21.90
CA ALA A 422 11.86 -32.53 20.81
C ALA A 422 10.59 -31.70 21.00
#